data_AF-A0A927UMA0-F1
#
_entry.id   AF-A0A927UMA0-F1
#
_cell.length_a   1.000
_cell.length_b   1.000
_cell.length_c   1.000
_cell.angle_alpha   90.00
_cell.angle_beta   90.00
_cell.angle_gamma   90.00
#
_symmetry.space_group_name_H-M   'P 1'
#
loop_
_entity.id
_entity.type
_entity.pdbx_description
1 polymer ?
#
loop_
_entity_poly.entity_id
_entity_poly.type
_entity_poly.pdbx_seq_one_letter_code
_entity_poly.pdbx_strand_id
1 'polypeptide(L)'
;MFENVAEKLKALAWVTLVLGMLMTVVTGIFALTGGGQFLIGIIILVFGSLGTWITSCVLFALGEILESNSEIQKKICGYNNGNSKFQMIGKCEICNKDKVELHRCKVNDIVGWADMCESCMKKKK
;
A
#
# COMPACT_ATOMS: atom_id res chain seq x y z
N MET A 1 2.35 -10.23 -5.63
CA MET A 1 1.45 -10.55 -4.48
C MET A 1 0.92 -9.30 -3.77
N PHE A 2 1.55 -8.12 -3.92
CA PHE A 2 1.10 -6.85 -3.32
C PHE A 2 0.14 -6.00 -4.18
N GLU A 3 -0.26 -6.48 -5.37
CA GLU A 3 -1.03 -5.68 -6.35
C GLU A 3 -2.41 -5.23 -5.86
N ASN A 4 -2.93 -5.82 -4.78
CA ASN A 4 -4.26 -5.48 -4.25
C ASN A 4 -4.20 -4.91 -2.82
N VAL A 5 -3.02 -4.54 -2.31
CA VAL A 5 -2.93 -4.00 -0.93
C VAL A 5 -3.50 -2.59 -0.85
N ALA A 6 -3.28 -1.76 -1.88
CA ALA A 6 -3.86 -0.42 -1.98
C ALA A 6 -5.40 -0.47 -2.03
N GLU A 7 -5.96 -1.34 -2.87
CA GLU A 7 -7.40 -1.54 -2.99
C GLU A 7 -8.03 -2.07 -1.69
N LYS A 8 -7.35 -3.02 -1.01
CA LYS A 8 -7.78 -3.53 0.29
C LYS A 8 -7.75 -2.46 1.38
N LEU A 9 -6.76 -1.56 1.38
CA LEU A 9 -6.69 -0.45 2.34
C LEU A 9 -7.79 0.58 2.09
N LYS A 10 -8.10 0.87 0.82
CA LYS A 10 -9.22 1.74 0.45
C LYS A 10 -10.57 1.15 0.87
N ALA A 11 -10.76 -0.15 0.67
CA ALA A 11 -11.94 -0.87 1.15
C ALA A 11 -12.01 -0.87 2.68
N LEU A 12 -10.88 -1.09 3.35
CA LEU A 12 -10.80 -1.04 4.81
C LEU A 12 -11.15 0.34 5.35
N ALA A 13 -10.70 1.42 4.70
CA ALA A 13 -11.06 2.79 5.05
C ALA A 13 -12.58 2.98 5.12
N TRP A 14 -13.28 2.53 4.08
CA TRP A 14 -14.74 2.63 4.02
C TRP A 14 -15.42 1.81 5.14
N VAL A 15 -14.97 0.58 5.37
CA VAL A 15 -15.47 -0.28 6.46
C VAL A 15 -15.23 0.36 7.83
N THR A 16 -14.04 0.90 8.07
CA THR A 16 -13.71 1.56 9.35
C THR A 16 -14.50 2.83 9.59
N LEU A 17 -14.87 3.57 8.53
CA LEU A 17 -15.72 4.75 8.64
C LEU A 17 -17.12 4.36 9.10
N VAL A 18 -17.74 3.38 8.44
CA VAL A 18 -19.10 2.90 8.78
C VAL A 18 -19.12 2.30 10.19
N LEU A 19 -18.13 1.45 10.52
CA LEU A 19 -18.02 0.83 11.84
C LEU A 19 -17.77 1.88 12.93
N GLY A 20 -16.88 2.85 12.68
CA GLY A 20 -16.56 3.93 13.60
C GLY A 20 -17.78 4.81 13.89
N MET A 21 -18.57 5.14 12.87
CA MET A 21 -19.79 5.92 13.05
C MET A 21 -20.82 5.18 13.92
N LEU A 22 -21.02 3.88 13.66
CA LEU A 22 -21.92 3.04 14.48
C LEU A 22 -21.46 2.97 15.95
N MET A 23 -20.17 2.70 16.17
CA MET A 23 -19.61 2.59 17.53
C MET A 23 -19.72 3.91 18.29
N THR A 24 -19.47 5.05 17.63
CA THR A 24 -19.59 6.37 18.26
C THR A 24 -21.03 6.66 18.70
N VAL A 25 -22.02 6.33 17.86
CA VAL A 25 -23.44 6.54 18.18
C VAL A 25 -23.87 5.66 19.35
N VAL A 26 -23.54 4.37 19.33
CA VAL A 26 -23.89 3.42 20.41
C VAL A 26 -23.27 3.86 21.73
N THR A 27 -21.98 4.21 21.71
CA THR A 27 -21.25 4.63 22.92
C THR A 27 -21.78 5.96 23.46
N GLY A 28 -22.11 6.90 22.56
CA GLY A 28 -22.70 8.20 22.95
C GLY A 28 -24.06 8.04 23.64
N ILE A 29 -24.95 7.19 23.11
CA ILE A 29 -26.27 6.93 23.71
C ILE A 29 -26.13 6.23 25.07
N PHE A 30 -25.20 5.28 25.19
CA PHE A 30 -24.94 4.58 26.44
C PHE A 30 -24.41 5.54 27.52
N ALA A 31 -23.52 6.46 27.16
CA ALA A 31 -23.00 7.48 28.05
C ALA A 31 -24.08 8.48 28.53
N LEU A 32 -25.07 8.77 27.68
CA LEU A 32 -26.19 9.67 28.03
C LEU A 32 -27.20 9.02 28.99
N THR A 33 -27.42 7.71 28.89
CA THR A 33 -28.41 6.97 29.69
C THR A 33 -27.84 6.39 30.99
N GLY A 34 -26.51 6.24 31.10
CA GLY A 34 -25.82 5.57 32.21
C GLY A 34 -25.65 6.35 33.52
N GLY A 35 -26.23 7.55 33.69
CA GLY A 35 -26.32 8.21 35.01
C GLY A 35 -25.43 9.45 35.21
N GLY A 36 -25.73 10.52 34.46
CA GLY A 36 -25.32 11.89 34.83
C GLY A 36 -24.09 12.46 34.11
N GLN A 37 -23.41 11.68 33.28
CA GLN A 37 -22.24 12.12 32.51
C GLN A 37 -22.61 12.69 31.12
N PHE A 38 -23.60 13.58 31.10
CA PHE A 38 -24.15 14.16 29.86
C PHE A 38 -23.07 14.90 29.03
N LEU A 39 -22.18 15.63 29.71
CA LEU A 39 -21.06 16.34 29.08
C LEU A 39 -20.09 15.40 28.36
N ILE A 40 -19.79 14.24 28.97
CA ILE A 40 -18.88 13.25 28.38
C ILE A 40 -19.52 12.60 27.15
N GLY A 41 -20.83 12.33 27.20
CA GLY A 41 -21.58 11.84 26.03
C GLY A 41 -21.51 12.80 24.84
N ILE A 42 -21.67 14.11 25.07
CA ILE A 42 -21.54 15.14 24.01
C ILE A 42 -20.11 15.19 23.47
N ILE A 43 -19.10 15.19 24.34
CA ILE A 43 -17.69 15.21 23.93
C ILE A 43 -17.40 14.00 23.04
N ILE A 44 -17.85 12.80 23.43
CA ILE A 44 -17.63 11.57 22.64
C ILE A 44 -18.34 11.64 21.28
N LEU A 45 -19.55 12.20 21.20
CA LEU A 45 -20.24 12.35 19.91
C LEU A 45 -19.51 13.32 18.98
N VAL A 46 -19.04 14.46 19.50
CA VAL A 46 -18.32 15.46 18.70
C VAL A 46 -16.94 14.95 18.29
N PHE A 47 -16.13 14.52 19.25
CA PHE A 47 -14.76 14.06 19.00
C PHE A 47 -14.72 12.70 18.29
N GLY A 48 -15.69 11.81 18.52
CA GLY A 48 -15.75 10.53 17.83
C GLY A 48 -16.14 10.68 16.35
N SER A 49 -17.01 11.64 16.03
CA SER A 49 -17.31 12.00 14.63
C SER A 49 -16.08 12.59 13.93
N LEU A 50 -15.39 13.54 14.58
CA LEU A 50 -14.14 14.12 14.08
C LEU A 50 -13.04 13.06 13.92
N GLY A 51 -12.89 12.16 14.90
CA GLY A 51 -11.94 11.06 14.85
C GLY A 51 -12.20 10.13 13.66
N THR A 52 -13.45 9.73 13.46
CA THR A 52 -13.85 8.89 12.32
C THR A 52 -13.53 9.55 10.98
N TRP A 53 -13.75 10.86 10.87
CA TRP A 53 -13.41 11.63 9.67
C TRP A 53 -11.88 11.65 9.42
N ILE A 54 -11.08 11.96 10.45
CA ILE A 54 -9.61 12.01 10.32
C ILE A 54 -9.07 10.63 9.94
N THR A 55 -9.52 9.57 10.59
CA THR A 55 -9.06 8.21 10.30
C THR A 55 -9.41 7.79 8.87
N SER A 56 -10.58 8.18 8.37
CA SER A 56 -10.94 7.96 6.97
C SER A 56 -9.99 8.69 6.01
N CYS A 57 -9.66 9.95 6.27
CA CYS A 57 -8.73 10.70 5.43
C CYS A 57 -7.33 10.09 5.41
N VAL A 58 -6.83 9.66 6.57
CA VAL A 58 -5.50 9.04 6.68
C VAL A 58 -5.43 7.71 5.93
N LEU A 59 -6.43 6.84 6.08
CA LEU A 59 -6.46 5.55 5.38
C LEU A 59 -6.56 5.72 3.86
N PHE A 60 -7.32 6.71 3.40
CA PHE A 60 -7.41 7.04 1.98
C PHE A 60 -6.07 7.56 1.43
N ALA A 61 -5.43 8.51 2.12
CA ALA A 61 -4.13 9.05 1.73
C ALA A 61 -3.04 7.97 1.70
N LEU A 62 -3.03 7.05 2.68
CA LEU A 62 -2.13 5.90 2.68
C LEU A 62 -2.37 4.97 1.48
N GLY A 63 -3.64 4.77 1.09
CA GLY A 63 -3.99 4.03 -0.13
C GLY A 63 -3.35 4.63 -1.38
N GLU A 64 -3.48 5.95 -1.58
CA GLU A 64 -2.90 6.64 -2.74
C GLU A 64 -1.36 6.64 -2.74
N ILE A 65 -0.73 6.78 -1.58
CA ILE A 65 0.74 6.73 -1.46
C ILE A 65 1.27 5.33 -1.82
N LEU A 66 0.53 4.28 -1.47
CA LEU A 66 0.92 2.91 -1.83
C LEU A 66 0.69 2.61 -3.32
N GLU A 67 -0.41 3.08 -3.87
CA GLU A 67 -0.73 2.96 -5.30
C GLU A 67 0.37 3.62 -6.16
N SER A 68 0.72 4.87 -5.85
CA SER A 68 1.78 5.60 -6.56
C SER A 68 3.15 4.92 -6.44
N ASN A 69 3.52 4.39 -5.27
CA ASN A 69 4.75 3.61 -5.12
C ASN A 69 4.74 2.32 -5.97
N SER A 70 3.60 1.65 -6.10
CA SER A 70 3.48 0.46 -6.95
C SER A 70 3.59 0.79 -8.44
N GLU A 71 3.02 1.93 -8.87
CA GLU A 71 3.12 2.40 -10.25
C GLU A 71 4.55 2.86 -10.58
N ILE A 72 5.24 3.49 -9.62
CA ILE A 72 6.67 3.82 -9.74
C ILE A 72 7.50 2.54 -9.88
N GLN A 73 7.22 1.48 -9.12
CA GLN A 73 7.93 0.20 -9.30
C GLN A 73 7.64 -0.46 -10.64
N LYS A 74 6.39 -0.40 -11.12
CA LYS A 74 6.03 -0.87 -12.48
C LYS A 74 6.72 -0.05 -13.56
N LYS A 75 6.82 1.27 -13.40
CA LYS A 75 7.59 2.15 -14.29
C LYS A 75 9.08 1.83 -14.21
N ILE A 76 9.68 1.65 -13.04
CA ILE A 76 11.12 1.30 -12.95
C ILE A 76 11.42 -0.07 -13.58
N CYS A 77 10.52 -1.05 -13.47
CA CYS A 77 10.69 -2.37 -14.11
C CYS A 77 10.29 -2.38 -15.60
N GLY A 78 9.39 -1.50 -16.04
CA GLY A 78 8.91 -1.40 -17.43
C GLY A 78 9.60 -0.33 -18.28
N TYR A 79 10.25 0.65 -17.66
CA TYR A 79 10.98 1.77 -18.28
C TYR A 79 12.45 1.44 -18.55
N ASN A 80 12.88 0.19 -18.37
CA ASN A 80 14.14 -0.28 -18.95
C ASN A 80 14.02 -0.57 -20.47
N ASN A 81 13.12 0.14 -21.16
CA ASN A 81 12.98 0.11 -22.62
C ASN A 81 13.18 1.50 -23.26
N GLY A 82 13.94 2.38 -22.60
CA GLY A 82 14.30 3.68 -23.16
C GLY A 82 15.26 4.49 -22.29
N ASN A 83 16.56 4.38 -22.54
CA ASN A 83 17.58 5.42 -22.28
C ASN A 83 18.16 5.63 -20.86
N SER A 84 18.30 4.62 -20.01
CA SER A 84 19.39 4.63 -19.01
C SER A 84 20.27 3.40 -19.15
N LYS A 85 21.30 3.57 -19.99
CA LYS A 85 22.30 2.57 -20.37
C LYS A 85 23.28 2.32 -19.20
N PHE A 86 22.79 1.81 -18.07
CA PHE A 86 23.68 1.15 -17.10
C PHE A 86 23.82 -0.31 -17.53
N GLN A 87 24.54 -0.51 -18.64
CA GLN A 87 24.87 -1.84 -19.16
C GLN A 87 25.93 -2.47 -18.26
N MET A 88 25.48 -3.26 -17.28
CA MET A 88 26.37 -4.22 -16.62
C MET A 88 26.44 -5.46 -17.52
N ILE A 89 27.59 -5.64 -18.17
CA ILE A 89 27.91 -6.89 -18.86
C ILE A 89 28.46 -7.82 -17.79
N GLY A 90 27.74 -8.90 -17.50
CA GLY A 90 28.13 -9.82 -16.45
C GLY A 90 27.53 -11.20 -16.64
N LYS A 91 27.57 -11.98 -15.57
CA LYS A 91 27.00 -13.32 -15.51
C LYS A 91 25.60 -13.27 -14.93
N CYS A 92 24.64 -13.84 -15.64
CA CYS A 92 23.25 -13.95 -15.19
C CYS A 92 23.14 -14.99 -14.07
N GLU A 93 22.67 -14.59 -12.87
CA GLU A 93 22.55 -15.50 -11.73
C GLU A 93 21.56 -16.66 -11.97
N ILE A 94 20.53 -16.44 -12.80
CA ILE A 94 19.47 -17.44 -13.04
C ILE A 94 19.87 -18.46 -14.12
N CYS A 95 20.53 -17.98 -15.16
CA CYS A 95 20.81 -18.76 -16.38
C CYS A 95 22.28 -19.10 -16.54
N ASN A 96 23.13 -18.61 -15.64
CA ASN A 96 24.58 -18.78 -15.62
C ASN A 96 25.27 -18.43 -16.95
N LYS A 97 24.60 -17.65 -17.81
CA LYS A 97 25.16 -17.19 -19.08
C LYS A 97 26.08 -16.02 -18.82
N ASP A 98 27.30 -16.11 -19.33
CA ASP A 98 28.30 -15.05 -19.32
C ASP A 98 28.09 -14.06 -20.48
N LYS A 99 28.54 -12.82 -20.29
CA LYS A 99 28.49 -11.74 -21.31
C LYS A 99 27.07 -11.42 -21.81
N VAL A 100 26.08 -11.52 -20.93
CA VAL A 100 24.71 -11.12 -21.25
C VAL A 100 24.44 -9.74 -20.66
N GLU A 101 23.59 -8.98 -21.34
CA GLU A 101 23.09 -7.72 -20.78
C GLU A 101 22.25 -8.03 -19.55
N LEU A 102 22.70 -7.51 -18.41
CA LEU A 102 22.04 -7.69 -17.14
C LEU A 102 21.17 -6.48 -16.83
N HIS A 103 19.93 -6.76 -16.47
CA HIS A 103 19.03 -5.79 -15.86
C HIS A 103 18.93 -6.11 -14.37
N ARG A 104 19.27 -5.13 -13.54
CA ARG A 104 19.05 -5.22 -12.11
C ARG A 104 17.55 -5.10 -11.84
N CYS A 105 16.92 -6.19 -11.45
CA CYS A 105 15.50 -6.21 -11.14
C CYS A 105 15.23 -6.80 -9.77
N LYS A 106 14.25 -6.23 -9.09
CA LYS A 106 13.81 -6.73 -7.79
C LYS A 106 13.09 -8.05 -8.02
N VAL A 107 13.69 -9.16 -7.58
CA VAL A 107 13.17 -10.52 -7.85
C VAL A 107 11.95 -10.79 -7.00
N ASN A 108 12.00 -10.34 -5.74
CA ASN A 108 10.96 -10.47 -4.74
C ASN A 108 11.35 -9.64 -3.50
N ASP A 109 10.39 -9.27 -2.64
CA ASP A 109 10.68 -8.52 -1.39
C ASP A 109 11.54 -9.30 -0.38
N ILE A 110 11.64 -10.63 -0.56
CA ILE A 110 12.36 -11.55 0.32
C ILE A 110 13.83 -11.75 -0.13
N VAL A 111 14.09 -11.70 -1.43
CA VAL A 111 15.37 -12.12 -2.04
C VAL A 111 16.24 -10.92 -2.45
N GLY A 112 15.67 -9.71 -2.45
CA GLY A 112 16.38 -8.49 -2.83
C GLY A 112 16.47 -8.31 -4.35
N TRP A 113 17.50 -7.56 -4.77
CA TRP A 113 17.78 -7.28 -6.17
C TRP A 113 18.62 -8.42 -6.76
N ALA A 114 18.27 -8.91 -7.96
CA ALA A 114 19.15 -9.79 -8.71
C ALA A 114 19.34 -9.28 -10.13
N ASP A 115 20.49 -9.62 -10.69
CA ASP A 115 20.87 -9.26 -12.03
C ASP A 115 20.44 -10.37 -13.00
N MET A 116 19.46 -10.06 -13.86
CA MET A 116 18.84 -11.03 -14.77
C MET A 116 18.99 -10.62 -16.23
N CYS A 117 19.10 -11.59 -17.14
CA CYS A 117 19.07 -11.31 -18.58
C CYS A 117 17.63 -11.22 -19.12
N GLU A 118 17.47 -10.56 -20.28
CA GLU A 118 16.18 -10.38 -20.96
C GLU A 118 15.44 -11.70 -21.25
N SER A 119 16.20 -12.76 -21.58
CA SER A 119 15.64 -14.09 -21.81
C SER A 119 15.00 -14.72 -20.57
N CYS A 120 15.56 -14.45 -19.38
CA CYS A 120 15.02 -14.93 -18.12
C CYS A 120 13.81 -14.11 -17.66
N MET A 121 13.79 -12.81 -17.96
CA MET A 121 12.61 -11.97 -17.73
C MET A 121 11.39 -12.47 -18.51
N LYS A 122 11.57 -12.73 -19.82
CA LYS A 122 10.46 -13.16 -20.69
C LYS A 122 9.85 -14.50 -20.29
N LYS A 123 10.59 -15.37 -19.58
CA LYS A 123 10.09 -16.65 -19.05
C LYS A 123 9.28 -16.54 -17.76
N LYS A 124 9.35 -15.40 -17.05
CA LYS A 124 8.64 -15.17 -15.78
C LYS A 124 7.32 -14.41 -15.95
N LYS A 125 7.08 -13.82 -17.13
CA LYS A 125 5.80 -13.20 -17.50
C LYS A 125 4.81 -14.28 -17.91
#